data_AF-A0A7C6BWE0-F1
#
_entry.id   AF-A0A7C6BWE0-F1
#
_cell.length_a   1.000
_cell.length_b   1.000
_cell.length_c   1.000
_cell.angle_alpha   90.00
_cell.angle_beta   90.00
_cell.angle_gamma   90.00
#
_symmetry.space_group_name_H-M   'P 1'
#
loop_
_entity.id
_entity.type
_entity.pdbx_description
1 polymer ?
#
loop_
_entity_poly.entity_id
_entity_poly.type
_entity_poly.pdbx_seq_one_letter_code
_entity_poly.pdbx_strand_id
1 'polypeptide(L)'
;MKTILKHKLTLAIILAMLMGAANVQAVDYDLSICGVQVTDANKDNLTAAINNAGNGSTITGTVKFNSDNNTVRLENANIYTPGVAIAGSNNKVELVGNNTITSLHDGIVAVSSIEGKGTLNINITSDNGVAIGTEGYSLTIRDCTINTNGGVSIVGSDDILTFENAAITVTNSNTNYGAIIRFNDIRFNSCEINQPIGAVFNPQKKGNL
;
A
#
# COMPACT_ATOMS: atom_id res chain seq x y z
N MET A 1 23.47 62.44 2.31
CA MET A 1 24.06 61.13 2.68
C MET A 1 23.04 60.13 3.24
N LYS A 2 22.21 60.49 4.24
CA LYS A 2 21.16 59.61 4.82
C LYS A 2 20.15 59.03 3.80
N THR A 3 19.73 59.81 2.79
CA THR A 3 18.70 59.39 1.81
C THR A 3 19.20 58.36 0.81
N ILE A 4 20.50 58.43 0.44
CA ILE A 4 21.15 57.50 -0.50
C ILE A 4 21.36 56.14 0.17
N LEU A 5 21.69 56.13 1.47
CA LEU A 5 21.86 54.91 2.26
C LEU A 5 20.52 54.17 2.44
N LYS A 6 19.42 54.89 2.65
CA LYS A 6 18.07 54.30 2.72
C LYS A 6 17.67 53.62 1.41
N HIS A 7 17.87 54.26 0.26
CA HIS A 7 17.53 53.66 -1.04
C HIS A 7 18.40 52.43 -1.39
N LYS A 8 19.69 52.45 -1.04
CA LYS A 8 20.58 51.29 -1.21
C LYS A 8 20.19 50.12 -0.30
N LEU A 9 19.73 50.38 0.92
CA LEU A 9 19.27 49.35 1.85
C LEU A 9 17.94 48.73 1.38
N THR A 10 16.99 49.54 0.90
CA THR A 10 15.71 49.03 0.38
C THR A 10 15.90 48.19 -0.89
N LEU A 11 16.80 48.59 -1.79
CA LEU A 11 17.08 47.83 -3.02
C LEU A 11 17.78 46.49 -2.72
N ALA A 12 18.70 46.48 -1.74
CA ALA A 12 19.38 45.25 -1.31
C ALA A 12 18.41 44.25 -0.66
N ILE A 13 17.42 44.73 0.11
CA ILE A 13 16.39 43.89 0.72
C ILE A 13 15.46 43.29 -0.35
N ILE A 14 15.03 44.07 -1.35
CA ILE A 14 14.17 43.57 -2.45
C ILE A 14 14.93 42.54 -3.30
N LEU A 15 16.22 42.76 -3.55
CA LEU A 15 17.05 41.80 -4.29
C LEU A 15 17.27 40.50 -3.50
N ALA A 16 17.47 40.59 -2.18
CA ALA A 16 17.59 39.40 -1.31
C ALA A 16 16.29 38.60 -1.22
N MET A 17 15.13 39.25 -1.21
CA MET A 17 13.82 38.57 -1.28
C MET A 17 13.58 37.88 -2.63
N LEU A 18 14.21 38.33 -3.72
CA LEU A 18 14.07 37.76 -5.06
C LEU A 18 14.97 36.53 -5.31
N MET A 19 15.96 36.25 -4.45
CA MET A 19 16.91 35.13 -4.62
C MET A 19 16.64 33.94 -3.68
N GLY A 20 15.56 33.97 -2.88
CA GLY A 20 15.40 33.11 -1.71
C GLY A 20 14.17 32.20 -1.72
N ALA A 21 13.81 31.62 -2.86
CA ALA A 21 13.00 30.41 -2.89
C ALA A 21 13.55 29.53 -4.01
N ALA A 22 14.52 28.67 -3.68
CA ALA A 22 14.80 27.53 -4.54
C ALA A 22 13.48 26.73 -4.59
N ASN A 23 12.83 26.72 -5.74
CA ASN A 23 11.80 25.74 -6.04
C ASN A 23 12.51 24.38 -5.98
N VAL A 24 12.54 23.75 -4.81
CA VAL A 24 12.80 22.32 -4.73
C VAL A 24 11.66 21.70 -5.51
N GLN A 25 11.95 21.29 -6.74
CA GLN A 25 10.97 20.63 -7.58
C GLN A 25 10.61 19.34 -6.84
N ALA A 26 9.40 19.31 -6.27
CA ALA A 26 8.92 18.14 -5.56
C ALA A 26 8.98 16.95 -6.53
N VAL A 27 9.70 15.90 -6.12
CA VAL A 27 9.73 14.67 -6.91
C VAL A 27 8.39 13.98 -6.73
N ASP A 28 7.77 13.64 -7.85
CA ASP A 28 6.63 12.73 -7.90
C ASP A 28 7.14 11.30 -7.95
N TYR A 29 6.67 10.46 -7.04
CA TYR A 29 7.02 9.04 -7.00
C TYR A 29 6.06 8.23 -7.88
N ASP A 30 6.47 7.07 -8.38
CA ASP A 30 5.55 6.15 -9.07
C ASP A 30 4.68 5.37 -8.06
N LEU A 31 3.91 6.14 -7.27
CA LEU A 31 3.09 5.70 -6.16
C LEU A 31 1.94 6.69 -5.94
N SER A 32 0.73 6.15 -5.80
CA SER A 32 -0.48 6.85 -5.38
C SER A 32 -1.16 6.10 -4.25
N ILE A 33 -1.59 6.83 -3.23
CA ILE A 33 -2.32 6.26 -2.08
C ILE A 33 -3.68 6.94 -2.02
N CYS A 34 -4.74 6.13 -2.11
CA CYS A 34 -6.13 6.61 -2.16
C CYS A 34 -6.35 7.68 -3.26
N GLY A 35 -5.71 7.49 -4.42
CA GLY A 35 -5.75 8.43 -5.55
C GLY A 35 -4.92 9.71 -5.39
N VAL A 36 -4.21 9.89 -4.26
CA VAL A 36 -3.30 11.02 -4.05
C VAL A 36 -1.88 10.64 -4.45
N GLN A 37 -1.33 11.40 -5.40
CA GLN A 37 0.06 11.29 -5.85
C GLN A 37 1.02 11.51 -4.68
N VAL A 38 1.93 10.56 -4.45
CA VAL A 38 2.96 10.68 -3.42
C VAL A 38 4.11 11.52 -3.97
N THR A 39 4.56 12.49 -3.17
CA THR A 39 5.63 13.43 -3.52
C THR A 39 6.55 13.68 -2.33
N ASP A 40 7.70 14.33 -2.56
CA ASP A 40 8.57 14.77 -1.45
C ASP A 40 7.85 15.67 -0.44
N ALA A 41 6.82 16.41 -0.87
CA ALA A 41 6.09 17.32 0.01
C ALA A 41 5.15 16.60 0.99
N ASN A 42 4.72 15.37 0.67
CA ASN A 42 3.71 14.66 1.46
C ASN A 42 4.16 13.29 2.00
N LYS A 43 5.30 12.74 1.56
CA LYS A 43 5.76 11.39 1.93
C LYS A 43 5.86 11.13 3.43
N ASP A 44 6.16 12.16 4.22
CA ASP A 44 6.29 12.06 5.69
C ASP A 44 4.95 12.17 6.44
N ASN A 45 3.86 12.58 5.77
CA ASN A 45 2.52 12.68 6.35
C ASN A 45 1.42 12.58 5.27
N LEU A 46 1.16 11.35 4.83
CA LEU A 46 0.14 11.08 3.81
C LEU A 46 -1.28 11.17 4.36
N THR A 47 -1.47 10.88 5.66
CA THR A 47 -2.78 10.97 6.33
C THR A 47 -3.44 12.34 6.14
N ALA A 48 -2.70 13.42 6.40
CA ALA A 48 -3.23 14.77 6.24
C ALA A 48 -3.50 15.14 4.77
N ALA A 49 -2.60 14.75 3.87
CA ALA A 49 -2.76 15.02 2.43
C ALA A 49 -4.02 14.34 1.87
N ILE A 50 -4.25 13.07 2.24
CA ILE A 50 -5.38 12.28 1.74
C ILE A 50 -6.70 12.76 2.31
N ASN A 51 -6.77 13.05 3.61
CA ASN A 51 -7.98 13.57 4.23
C ASN A 51 -8.43 14.92 3.66
N ASN A 52 -7.49 15.72 3.12
CA ASN A 52 -7.77 17.02 2.53
C ASN A 52 -8.01 16.97 1.01
N ALA A 53 -7.85 15.82 0.35
CA ALA A 53 -7.93 15.70 -1.11
C ALA A 53 -9.36 15.77 -1.67
N GLY A 54 -10.38 15.66 -0.82
CA GLY A 54 -11.79 15.78 -1.23
C GLY A 54 -12.30 14.63 -2.13
N ASN A 55 -11.57 13.51 -2.19
CA ASN A 55 -11.88 12.37 -3.04
C ASN A 55 -12.70 11.27 -2.34
N GLY A 56 -13.23 11.55 -1.14
CA GLY A 56 -14.02 10.61 -0.34
C GLY A 56 -13.20 9.59 0.45
N SER A 57 -11.87 9.63 0.40
CA SER A 57 -11.01 8.78 1.20
C SER A 57 -10.77 9.36 2.59
N THR A 58 -10.59 8.48 3.58
CA THR A 58 -10.25 8.88 4.95
C THR A 58 -9.18 7.97 5.53
N ILE A 59 -8.28 8.55 6.32
CA ILE A 59 -7.22 7.85 7.03
C ILE A 59 -7.18 8.31 8.48
N THR A 60 -7.09 7.33 9.38
CA THR A 60 -6.61 7.53 10.76
C THR A 60 -5.33 6.73 10.97
N GLY A 61 -4.55 7.06 12.00
CA GLY A 61 -3.22 6.48 12.20
C GLY A 61 -2.16 7.10 11.29
N THR A 62 -1.03 6.43 11.16
CA THR A 62 0.14 6.94 10.43
C THR A 62 0.36 6.19 9.13
N VAL A 63 0.43 6.95 8.03
CA VAL A 63 0.86 6.46 6.72
C VAL A 63 2.01 7.33 6.23
N LYS A 64 3.14 6.69 5.91
CA LYS A 64 4.35 7.36 5.42
C LYS A 64 4.94 6.58 4.25
N PHE A 65 5.72 7.26 3.42
CA PHE A 65 6.47 6.64 2.35
C PHE A 65 7.97 6.93 2.53
N ASN A 66 8.76 5.86 2.55
CA ASN A 66 10.21 5.93 2.52
C ASN A 66 10.70 5.73 1.08
N SER A 67 11.17 6.83 0.49
CA SER A 67 11.70 6.87 -0.87
C SER A 67 13.01 6.09 -1.05
N ASP A 68 13.79 5.92 0.02
CA ASP A 68 15.13 5.31 -0.08
C ASP A 68 15.05 3.80 -0.36
N ASN A 69 13.94 3.16 0.02
CA ASN A 69 13.74 1.72 -0.15
C ASN A 69 12.40 1.33 -0.80
N ASN A 70 11.62 2.32 -1.26
CA ASN A 70 10.28 2.20 -1.86
C ASN A 70 9.25 1.55 -0.94
N THR A 71 9.18 1.98 0.33
CA THR A 71 8.31 1.33 1.34
C THR A 71 7.24 2.27 1.87
N VAL A 72 5.99 1.84 1.76
CA VAL A 72 4.83 2.43 2.45
C VAL A 72 4.74 1.83 3.84
N ARG A 73 4.90 2.65 4.87
CA ARG A 73 4.71 2.23 6.26
C ARG A 73 3.28 2.51 6.69
N LEU A 74 2.60 1.48 7.15
CA LEU A 74 1.29 1.55 7.82
C LEU A 74 1.49 1.30 9.31
N GLU A 75 1.13 2.29 10.13
CA GLU A 75 1.26 2.20 11.57
C GLU A 75 -0.04 2.58 12.28
N ASN A 76 -0.72 1.55 12.79
CA ASN A 76 -2.08 1.64 13.34
C ASN A 76 -3.04 2.39 12.41
N ALA A 77 -2.87 2.20 11.10
CA ALA A 77 -3.57 2.93 10.07
C ALA A 77 -4.93 2.31 9.78
N ASN A 78 -5.98 3.11 9.71
CA ASN A 78 -7.28 2.69 9.18
C ASN A 78 -7.61 3.55 7.97
N ILE A 79 -7.61 2.94 6.79
CA ILE A 79 -7.76 3.55 5.48
C ILE A 79 -9.11 3.16 4.90
N TYR A 80 -9.89 4.14 4.48
CA TYR A 80 -11.08 3.96 3.65
C TYR A 80 -10.89 4.71 2.34
N THR A 81 -11.23 4.08 1.22
CA THR A 81 -11.18 4.72 -0.10
C THR A 81 -12.27 4.16 -1.04
N PRO A 82 -12.89 5.02 -1.88
CA PRO A 82 -13.75 4.55 -2.96
C PRO A 82 -12.97 4.00 -4.17
N GLY A 83 -11.65 4.23 -4.25
CA GLY A 83 -10.78 3.76 -5.32
C GLY A 83 -9.73 2.76 -4.84
N VAL A 84 -8.61 2.66 -5.56
CA VAL A 84 -7.48 1.81 -5.14
C VAL A 84 -6.79 2.41 -3.92
N ALA A 85 -6.47 1.59 -2.90
CA ALA A 85 -5.86 2.09 -1.68
C ALA A 85 -4.36 2.40 -1.84
N ILE A 86 -3.59 1.51 -2.45
CA ILE A 86 -2.17 1.69 -2.74
C ILE A 86 -1.89 1.17 -4.15
N ALA A 87 -1.42 2.05 -5.05
CA ALA A 87 -1.10 1.75 -6.43
C ALA A 87 0.24 2.38 -6.83
N GLY A 88 0.95 1.79 -7.78
CA GLY A 88 2.27 2.26 -8.22
C GLY A 88 3.03 1.12 -8.88
N SER A 89 4.36 1.14 -8.75
CA SER A 89 5.22 0.06 -9.21
C SER A 89 6.07 -0.52 -8.08
N ASN A 90 6.16 -1.84 -8.00
CA ASN A 90 7.05 -2.56 -7.09
C ASN A 90 6.88 -2.12 -5.62
N ASN A 91 5.63 -1.96 -5.19
CA ASN A 91 5.28 -1.45 -3.88
C ASN A 91 5.78 -2.38 -2.78
N LYS A 92 6.38 -1.82 -1.74
CA LYS A 92 6.70 -2.53 -0.49
C LYS A 92 5.90 -1.94 0.64
N VAL A 93 5.43 -2.79 1.55
CA VAL A 93 4.59 -2.37 2.67
C VAL A 93 5.19 -2.86 3.98
N GLU A 94 5.41 -1.94 4.92
CA GLU A 94 5.80 -2.25 6.29
C GLU A 94 4.60 -2.08 7.21
N LEU A 95 4.32 -3.08 8.03
CA LEU A 95 3.19 -3.14 8.95
C LEU A 95 3.66 -3.02 10.40
N VAL A 96 3.13 -2.01 11.09
CA VAL A 96 3.29 -1.84 12.53
C VAL A 96 1.93 -1.67 13.20
N GLY A 97 1.72 -2.39 14.31
CA GLY A 97 0.44 -2.40 15.01
C GLY A 97 -0.68 -3.02 14.17
N ASN A 98 -1.91 -2.54 14.36
CA ASN A 98 -3.09 -3.09 13.67
C ASN A 98 -3.57 -2.14 12.58
N ASN A 99 -3.50 -2.59 11.32
CA ASN A 99 -3.83 -1.79 10.16
C ASN A 99 -5.06 -2.36 9.46
N THR A 100 -5.88 -1.48 8.90
CA THR A 100 -7.07 -1.83 8.14
C THR A 100 -7.12 -1.01 6.85
N ILE A 101 -7.41 -1.67 5.74
CA ILE A 101 -7.78 -1.06 4.47
C ILE A 101 -9.19 -1.51 4.14
N THR A 102 -10.07 -0.55 3.87
CA THR A 102 -11.40 -0.77 3.29
C THR A 102 -11.44 -0.07 1.95
N SER A 103 -11.55 -0.85 0.87
CA SER A 103 -11.56 -0.35 -0.49
C SER A 103 -12.83 -0.79 -1.22
N LEU A 104 -13.44 0.15 -1.96
CA LEU A 104 -14.54 -0.18 -2.87
C LEU A 104 -14.05 -0.65 -4.25
N HIS A 105 -12.74 -0.68 -4.46
CA HIS A 105 -12.08 -1.21 -5.66
C HIS A 105 -11.00 -2.22 -5.25
N ASP A 106 -9.71 -1.93 -5.49
CA ASP A 106 -8.60 -2.78 -5.10
C ASP A 106 -7.94 -2.28 -3.82
N GLY A 107 -7.35 -3.19 -3.06
CA GLY A 107 -6.57 -2.87 -1.88
C GLY A 107 -5.18 -2.36 -2.28
N ILE A 108 -4.26 -3.30 -2.46
CA ILE A 108 -2.85 -3.02 -2.77
C ILE A 108 -2.51 -3.70 -4.09
N VAL A 109 -2.02 -2.93 -5.06
CA VAL A 109 -1.63 -3.46 -6.38
C VAL A 109 -0.13 -3.24 -6.64
N ALA A 110 0.41 -3.98 -7.61
CA ALA A 110 1.83 -4.02 -7.96
C ALA A 110 2.77 -4.23 -6.76
N VAL A 111 2.36 -5.04 -5.78
CA VAL A 111 3.12 -5.25 -4.54
C VAL A 111 4.13 -6.39 -4.67
N SER A 112 5.35 -6.15 -4.19
CA SER A 112 6.43 -7.14 -4.15
C SER A 112 6.77 -7.61 -2.74
N SER A 113 6.44 -6.82 -1.72
CA SER A 113 6.59 -7.27 -0.34
C SER A 113 5.61 -6.64 0.64
N ILE A 114 5.21 -7.44 1.63
CA ILE A 114 4.46 -7.00 2.80
C ILE A 114 5.15 -7.61 4.02
N GLU A 115 5.70 -6.77 4.90
CA GLU A 115 6.52 -7.22 6.02
C GLU A 115 6.27 -6.47 7.32
N GLY A 116 6.82 -6.98 8.42
CA GLY A 116 6.78 -6.34 9.73
C GLY A 116 5.76 -6.97 10.67
N LYS A 117 5.99 -6.81 11.98
CA LYS A 117 5.28 -7.52 13.06
C LYS A 117 3.81 -7.11 13.28
N GLY A 118 3.24 -6.34 12.36
CA GLY A 118 1.87 -5.86 12.43
C GLY A 118 0.85 -6.80 11.79
N THR A 119 -0.40 -6.39 11.91
CA THR A 119 -1.55 -7.00 11.24
C THR A 119 -2.07 -6.07 10.15
N LEU A 120 -2.46 -6.63 9.01
CA LEU A 120 -3.17 -5.94 7.94
C LEU A 120 -4.50 -6.64 7.66
N ASN A 121 -5.61 -5.92 7.86
CA ASN A 121 -6.95 -6.37 7.49
C ASN A 121 -7.38 -5.64 6.22
N ILE A 122 -7.70 -6.36 5.15
CA ILE A 122 -8.17 -5.75 3.90
C ILE A 122 -9.61 -6.20 3.64
N ASN A 123 -10.52 -5.22 3.54
CA ASN A 123 -11.92 -5.43 3.22
C ASN A 123 -12.18 -4.86 1.83
N ILE A 124 -12.55 -5.71 0.89
CA ILE A 124 -12.92 -5.34 -0.47
C ILE A 124 -14.43 -5.52 -0.62
N THR A 125 -15.13 -4.46 -1.04
CA THR A 125 -16.59 -4.53 -1.21
C THR A 125 -17.01 -4.78 -2.65
N SER A 126 -16.10 -4.66 -3.62
CA SER A 126 -16.35 -4.98 -5.02
C SER A 126 -16.14 -6.46 -5.26
N ASP A 127 -17.10 -7.14 -5.90
CA ASP A 127 -17.00 -8.57 -6.22
C ASP A 127 -15.80 -8.89 -7.14
N ASN A 128 -15.38 -7.92 -7.97
CA ASN A 128 -14.23 -8.05 -8.86
C ASN A 128 -12.99 -7.33 -8.34
N GLY A 129 -13.07 -6.68 -7.17
CA GLY A 129 -11.91 -6.03 -6.57
C GLY A 129 -10.90 -7.05 -6.07
N VAL A 130 -9.63 -6.67 -6.09
CA VAL A 130 -8.50 -7.48 -5.64
C VAL A 130 -7.96 -6.92 -4.34
N ALA A 131 -7.86 -7.73 -3.29
CA ALA A 131 -7.29 -7.26 -2.02
C ALA A 131 -5.77 -7.03 -2.14
N ILE A 132 -5.05 -7.98 -2.75
CA ILE A 132 -3.61 -7.92 -2.98
C ILE A 132 -3.29 -8.41 -4.40
N GLY A 133 -2.75 -7.54 -5.25
CA GLY A 133 -2.38 -7.85 -6.63
C GLY A 133 -0.90 -7.62 -6.89
N THR A 134 -0.23 -8.56 -7.56
CA THR A 134 1.20 -8.48 -7.82
C THR A 134 1.58 -7.72 -9.08
N GLU A 135 0.72 -7.73 -10.10
CA GLU A 135 0.97 -7.14 -11.43
C GLU A 135 2.33 -7.52 -12.04
N GLY A 136 2.78 -8.76 -11.81
CA GLY A 136 4.01 -9.31 -12.37
C GLY A 136 5.23 -9.26 -11.44
N TYR A 137 5.09 -8.75 -10.22
CA TYR A 137 6.14 -8.82 -9.20
C TYR A 137 6.01 -10.09 -8.36
N SER A 138 7.11 -10.82 -8.12
CA SER A 138 7.06 -11.89 -7.11
C SER A 138 6.82 -11.30 -5.73
N LEU A 139 5.85 -11.85 -5.00
CA LEU A 139 5.38 -11.33 -3.72
C LEU A 139 5.97 -12.12 -2.55
N THR A 140 6.61 -11.42 -1.61
CA THR A 140 7.03 -11.97 -0.32
C THR A 140 6.22 -11.38 0.82
N ILE A 141 5.56 -12.23 1.60
CA ILE A 141 4.84 -11.83 2.81
C ILE A 141 5.57 -12.39 4.01
N ARG A 142 6.04 -11.53 4.91
CA ARG A 142 6.96 -11.93 5.98
C ARG A 142 6.66 -11.31 7.34
N ASP A 143 6.80 -12.13 8.39
CA ASP A 143 6.76 -11.70 9.80
C ASP A 143 5.49 -10.94 10.19
N CYS A 144 4.38 -11.15 9.48
CA CYS A 144 3.15 -10.36 9.62
C CYS A 144 1.90 -11.24 9.66
N THR A 145 0.77 -10.62 10.00
CA THR A 145 -0.55 -11.23 9.87
C THR A 145 -1.37 -10.51 8.81
N ILE A 146 -1.94 -11.24 7.84
CA ILE A 146 -2.84 -10.68 6.83
C ILE A 146 -4.19 -11.36 6.92
N ASN A 147 -5.26 -10.55 6.96
CA ASN A 147 -6.63 -11.01 6.86
C ASN A 147 -7.29 -10.31 5.66
N THR A 148 -7.83 -11.06 4.72
CA THR A 148 -8.62 -10.50 3.61
C THR A 148 -10.07 -10.92 3.71
N ASN A 149 -10.97 -10.02 3.32
CA ASN A 149 -12.40 -10.26 3.29
C ASN A 149 -13.04 -9.59 2.07
N GLY A 150 -13.77 -10.37 1.28
CA GLY A 150 -14.43 -9.90 0.07
C GLY A 150 -13.48 -9.78 -1.14
N GLY A 151 -14.07 -9.67 -2.33
CA GLY A 151 -13.35 -9.65 -3.60
C GLY A 151 -12.49 -10.91 -3.81
N VAL A 152 -11.55 -10.86 -4.76
CA VAL A 152 -10.49 -11.87 -4.91
C VAL A 152 -9.35 -11.51 -3.97
N SER A 153 -8.87 -12.46 -3.17
CA SER A 153 -7.94 -12.13 -2.07
C SER A 153 -6.52 -11.83 -2.54
N ILE A 154 -5.82 -12.78 -3.17
CA ILE A 154 -4.44 -12.58 -3.62
C ILE A 154 -4.31 -13.04 -5.08
N VAL A 155 -3.88 -12.15 -5.96
CA VAL A 155 -3.80 -12.40 -7.41
C VAL A 155 -2.38 -12.15 -7.90
N GLY A 156 -1.77 -13.21 -8.42
CA GLY A 156 -0.48 -13.19 -9.11
C GLY A 156 -0.60 -12.81 -10.59
N SER A 157 0.52 -12.85 -11.30
CA SER A 157 0.58 -12.83 -12.77
C SER A 157 1.66 -13.79 -13.28
N ASP A 158 1.50 -15.06 -12.91
CA ASP A 158 2.42 -16.16 -13.21
C ASP A 158 3.80 -15.97 -12.54
N ASP A 159 3.80 -15.29 -11.40
CA ASP A 159 4.94 -15.00 -10.54
C ASP A 159 4.99 -15.96 -9.33
N ILE A 160 5.90 -15.70 -8.38
CA ILE A 160 6.12 -16.53 -7.20
C ILE A 160 5.51 -15.83 -5.98
N LEU A 161 4.73 -16.57 -5.19
CA LEU A 161 4.28 -16.16 -3.87
C LEU A 161 5.13 -16.85 -2.80
N THR A 162 5.70 -16.09 -1.87
CA THR A 162 6.47 -16.64 -0.74
C THR A 162 5.91 -16.14 0.57
N PHE A 163 5.58 -17.07 1.47
CA PHE A 163 5.25 -16.80 2.87
C PHE A 163 6.45 -17.12 3.76
N GLU A 164 6.86 -16.19 4.61
CA GLU A 164 7.96 -16.38 5.57
C GLU A 164 7.52 -16.00 6.98
N ASN A 165 7.29 -16.97 7.87
CA ASN A 165 6.81 -16.69 9.23
C ASN A 165 5.58 -15.74 9.25
N ALA A 166 4.61 -16.00 8.37
CA ALA A 166 3.42 -15.17 8.21
C ALA A 166 2.15 -15.96 8.49
N ALA A 167 1.14 -15.30 9.07
CA ALA A 167 -0.19 -15.87 9.31
C ALA A 167 -1.20 -15.24 8.35
N ILE A 168 -1.89 -16.06 7.55
CA ILE A 168 -2.77 -15.56 6.49
C ILE A 168 -4.16 -16.19 6.62
N THR A 169 -5.18 -15.34 6.69
CA THR A 169 -6.58 -15.74 6.61
C THR A 169 -7.23 -15.07 5.40
N VAL A 170 -7.82 -15.85 4.50
CA VAL A 170 -8.49 -15.32 3.31
C VAL A 170 -9.96 -15.71 3.30
N THR A 171 -10.83 -14.71 3.15
CA THR A 171 -12.27 -14.90 2.92
C THR A 171 -12.63 -14.31 1.57
N ASN A 172 -12.77 -15.17 0.57
CA ASN A 172 -13.13 -14.77 -0.79
C ASN A 172 -14.67 -14.76 -0.94
N SER A 173 -15.23 -13.64 -1.41
CA SER A 173 -16.67 -13.55 -1.74
C SER A 173 -16.97 -13.88 -3.21
N ASN A 174 -15.96 -13.83 -4.09
CA ASN A 174 -16.09 -14.17 -5.49
C ASN A 174 -16.07 -15.68 -5.70
N THR A 175 -17.22 -16.25 -6.07
CA THR A 175 -17.40 -17.69 -6.26
C THR A 175 -16.83 -18.23 -7.57
N ASN A 176 -16.42 -17.37 -8.50
CA ASN A 176 -15.90 -17.77 -9.81
C ASN A 176 -14.39 -18.05 -9.80
N TYR A 177 -13.69 -17.60 -8.76
CA TYR A 177 -12.24 -17.73 -8.64
C TYR A 177 -11.83 -18.33 -7.30
N GLY A 178 -10.62 -18.90 -7.25
CA GLY A 178 -9.96 -19.24 -5.98
C GLY A 178 -9.58 -17.98 -5.18
N ALA A 179 -9.28 -18.14 -3.89
CA ALA A 179 -8.86 -17.01 -3.05
C ALA A 179 -7.44 -16.53 -3.36
N ILE A 180 -6.53 -17.46 -3.69
CA ILE A 180 -5.16 -17.19 -4.11
C ILE A 180 -4.99 -17.82 -5.50
N ILE A 181 -4.72 -17.00 -6.52
CA ILE A 181 -4.72 -17.44 -7.93
C ILE A 181 -3.58 -16.83 -8.73
N ARG A 182 -3.29 -17.41 -9.90
CA ARG A 182 -2.33 -16.91 -10.91
C ARG A 182 -0.88 -16.81 -10.43
N PHE A 183 -0.44 -17.76 -9.61
CA PHE A 183 0.96 -17.94 -9.25
C PHE A 183 1.50 -19.20 -9.90
N ASN A 184 2.71 -19.14 -10.44
CA ASN A 184 3.41 -20.31 -10.97
C ASN A 184 3.98 -21.20 -9.84
N ASP A 185 4.26 -20.60 -8.68
CA ASP A 185 4.84 -21.29 -7.52
C ASP A 185 4.39 -20.59 -6.22
N ILE A 186 4.15 -21.38 -5.17
CA ILE A 186 3.82 -20.89 -3.83
C ILE A 186 4.75 -21.57 -2.83
N ARG A 187 5.51 -20.75 -2.09
CA ARG A 187 6.55 -21.20 -1.14
C ARG A 187 6.15 -20.88 0.29
N PHE A 188 6.44 -21.82 1.17
CA PHE A 188 6.16 -21.74 2.60
C PHE A 188 7.46 -21.94 3.38
N ASN A 189 8.04 -20.84 3.87
CA ASN A 189 9.27 -20.85 4.63
C ASN A 189 8.95 -20.63 6.11
N SER A 190 9.25 -21.64 6.94
CA SER A 190 8.93 -21.60 8.38
C SER A 190 7.43 -21.36 8.66
N CYS A 191 6.57 -21.88 7.80
CA CYS A 191 5.11 -21.81 7.94
C CYS A 191 4.53 -23.22 8.15
N GLU A 192 3.42 -23.30 8.86
CA GLU A 192 2.58 -24.49 8.96
C GLU A 192 1.31 -24.30 8.11
N ILE A 193 0.91 -25.34 7.38
CA ILE A 193 -0.38 -25.36 6.68
C ILE A 193 -1.39 -26.07 7.58
N ASN A 194 -2.33 -25.32 8.13
CA ASN A 194 -3.37 -25.86 9.00
C ASN A 194 -4.67 -26.10 8.21
N GLN A 195 -5.24 -27.30 8.33
CA GLN A 195 -6.53 -27.65 7.71
C GLN A 195 -7.66 -26.86 8.39
N PRO A 196 -8.50 -26.12 7.64
CA PRO A 196 -9.66 -25.45 8.21
C PRO A 196 -10.63 -26.44 8.85
N ILE A 197 -11.26 -26.06 9.96
CA ILE A 197 -12.35 -26.85 10.55
C ILE A 197 -13.45 -27.03 9.50
N GLY A 198 -13.76 -28.28 9.16
CA GLY A 198 -14.78 -28.62 8.15
C GLY A 198 -14.27 -28.73 6.71
N ALA A 199 -12.98 -28.50 6.44
CA ALA A 199 -12.41 -28.79 5.12
C ALA A 199 -12.40 -30.31 4.88
N VAL A 200 -13.19 -30.78 3.91
CA VAL A 200 -13.21 -32.19 3.50
C VAL A 200 -12.18 -32.40 2.39
N PHE A 201 -11.13 -33.18 2.65
CA PHE A 201 -10.24 -33.64 1.60
C PHE A 201 -11.00 -34.59 0.67
N ASN A 202 -11.21 -34.19 -0.59
CA ASN A 202 -11.84 -35.03 -1.60
C ASN A 202 -10.79 -35.52 -2.60
N PRO A 203 -10.32 -36.78 -2.49
CA PRO A 203 -9.27 -37.31 -3.37
C PRO A 203 -9.69 -37.44 -4.85
N GLN A 204 -10.99 -37.35 -5.16
CA GLN A 204 -11.51 -37.37 -6.53
C GLN A 204 -11.50 -35.98 -7.19
N LYS A 205 -11.37 -34.90 -6.40
CA LYS A 205 -11.20 -33.55 -6.92
C LYS A 205 -9.71 -33.21 -6.92
N LYS A 206 -9.09 -33.35 -8.09
CA LYS A 206 -7.76 -32.77 -8.30
C LYS A 206 -7.92 -31.24 -8.18
N GLY A 207 -7.08 -30.62 -7.34
CA GLY A 207 -6.85 -29.18 -7.49
C GLY A 207 -6.29 -28.99 -8.89
N ASN A 208 -7.09 -28.43 -9.78
CA ASN A 208 -6.57 -28.04 -11.09
C ASN A 208 -5.65 -26.85 -10.80
N LEU A 209 -4.34 -27.12 -10.83
CA LEU A 209 -3.32 -26.09 -10.95
C LEU A 209 -3.47 -25.41 -12.32
#